data_AF-A0A1S3TRV6-F1
#
_entry.id   AF-A0A1S3TRV6-F1
#
_cell.length_a   1.000
_cell.length_b   1.000
_cell.length_c   1.000
_cell.angle_alpha   90.00
_cell.angle_beta   90.00
_cell.angle_gamma   90.00
#
_symmetry.space_group_name_H-M   'P 1'
#
loop_
_entity.id
_entity.type
_entity.pdbx_description
1 polymer ?
#
loop_
_entity_poly.entity_id
_entity_poly.type
_entity_poly.pdbx_seq_one_letter_code
_entity_poly.pdbx_strand_id
1 'polypeptide(L)'
;MEVEIKLRLPDSATHQKLSNLLAPFHTKTLIQENIFFDGRNKELTSNLAVLRIRFYNLEQCVLSLKAKPVISAGISRMEEHEEPFDAALGRACIAEPWRLLSVDSSTVLKRVRDEYGVGENGVVCLGGFRNVRAVHEWEGLKLELDETNYDFGTSYELECESADPESHKKLLEEFLQENGISYSYSEVSKFAVFQSRKLPEF
;
A
#
# COMPACT_ATOMS: atom_id res chain seq x y z
N MET A 1 -14.95 4.02 1.89
CA MET A 1 -14.19 3.17 2.83
C MET A 1 -13.66 2.02 2.01
N GLU A 2 -12.34 1.90 1.93
CA GLU A 2 -11.65 0.79 1.27
C GLU A 2 -11.66 -0.42 2.22
N VAL A 3 -11.85 -1.62 1.67
CA VAL A 3 -11.89 -2.87 2.41
C VAL A 3 -11.10 -3.92 1.64
N GLU A 4 -10.05 -4.43 2.25
CA GLU A 4 -9.13 -5.38 1.62
C GLU A 4 -8.84 -6.55 2.57
N ILE A 5 -8.72 -7.75 1.99
CA ILE A 5 -8.15 -8.90 2.66
C ILE A 5 -6.63 -8.79 2.50
N LYS A 6 -5.85 -9.03 3.56
CA LYS A 6 -4.38 -8.97 3.57
C LYS A 6 -3.81 -10.21 4.25
N LEU A 7 -3.19 -11.05 3.45
CA LEU A 7 -2.51 -12.26 3.90
C LEU A 7 -1.02 -12.11 3.67
N ARG A 8 -0.21 -12.46 4.65
CA ARG A 8 1.23 -12.45 4.55
C ARG A 8 1.74 -13.83 4.16
N LEU A 9 2.74 -13.88 3.28
CA LEU A 9 3.47 -15.09 2.93
C LEU A 9 4.84 -15.10 3.63
N PRO A 10 5.34 -16.26 4.06
CA PRO A 10 6.55 -16.34 4.89
C PRO A 10 7.83 -15.97 4.14
N ASP A 11 7.93 -16.36 2.87
CA ASP A 11 9.17 -16.31 2.12
C ASP A 11 8.94 -16.27 0.60
N SER A 12 10.05 -16.07 -0.12
CA SER A 12 10.08 -16.01 -1.58
C SER A 12 9.68 -17.32 -2.25
N ALA A 13 9.94 -18.47 -1.63
CA ALA A 13 9.59 -19.78 -2.17
C ALA A 13 8.07 -19.98 -2.16
N THR A 14 7.41 -19.57 -1.08
CA THR A 14 5.95 -19.60 -0.93
C THR A 14 5.29 -18.61 -1.88
N HIS A 15 5.84 -17.39 -1.98
CA HIS A 15 5.41 -16.41 -2.98
C HIS A 15 5.53 -16.95 -4.42
N GLN A 16 6.66 -17.55 -4.79
CA GLN A 16 6.86 -18.14 -6.12
C GLN A 16 5.89 -19.29 -6.40
N LYS A 17 5.64 -20.14 -5.40
CA LYS A 17 4.69 -21.25 -5.52
C LYS A 17 3.28 -20.73 -5.79
N LEU A 18 2.84 -19.71 -5.05
CA LEU A 18 1.54 -19.06 -5.28
C LEU A 18 1.48 -18.37 -6.65
N SER A 19 2.55 -17.67 -7.04
CA SER A 19 2.66 -17.03 -8.36
C SER A 19 2.48 -18.05 -9.49
N ASN A 20 3.09 -19.23 -9.39
CA ASN A 20 2.94 -20.30 -10.38
C ASN A 20 1.50 -20.82 -10.48
N LEU A 21 0.79 -20.93 -9.35
CA LEU A 21 -0.62 -21.35 -9.32
C LEU A 21 -1.54 -20.29 -9.96
N LEU A 22 -1.24 -19.01 -9.74
CA LEU A 22 -2.03 -17.90 -10.26
C LEU A 22 -1.63 -17.49 -11.70
N ALA A 23 -0.59 -18.09 -12.28
CA ALA A 23 -0.08 -17.73 -13.60
C ALA A 23 -1.15 -17.78 -14.73
N PRO A 24 -2.08 -18.75 -14.77
CA PRO A 24 -3.15 -18.76 -15.78
C PRO A 24 -4.11 -17.56 -15.69
N PHE A 25 -4.15 -16.89 -14.54
CA PHE A 25 -5.04 -15.78 -14.22
C PHE A 25 -4.34 -14.43 -14.25
N HIS A 26 -3.05 -14.40 -14.59
CA HIS A 26 -2.25 -13.17 -14.62
C HIS A 26 -2.80 -12.18 -15.65
N THR A 27 -2.91 -10.92 -15.22
CA THR A 27 -3.35 -9.81 -16.08
C THR A 27 -2.21 -8.84 -16.36
N LYS A 28 -1.47 -8.43 -15.33
CA LYS A 28 -0.37 -7.46 -15.44
C LYS A 28 0.56 -7.50 -14.24
N THR A 29 1.76 -6.98 -14.44
CA THR A 29 2.72 -6.73 -13.37
C THR A 29 3.00 -5.23 -13.31
N LEU A 30 2.95 -4.66 -12.11
CA LEU A 30 3.14 -3.24 -11.83
C LEU A 30 4.39 -3.04 -10.99
N ILE A 31 5.32 -2.22 -11.47
CA ILE A 31 6.46 -1.78 -10.67
C ILE A 31 6.07 -0.48 -9.98
N GLN A 32 5.99 -0.52 -8.66
CA GLN A 32 5.55 0.60 -7.83
C GLN A 32 6.71 1.15 -7.01
N GLU A 33 6.78 2.47 -6.93
CA GLU A 33 7.62 3.18 -5.97
C GLU A 33 6.70 4.01 -5.07
N ASN A 34 6.69 3.70 -3.78
CA ASN A 34 5.81 4.32 -2.79
C ASN A 34 6.63 5.29 -1.95
N ILE A 35 6.42 6.60 -2.13
CA ILE A 35 7.10 7.66 -1.39
C ILE A 35 6.11 8.34 -0.44
N PHE A 36 6.52 8.54 0.80
CA PHE A 36 5.66 9.03 1.87
C PHE A 36 6.06 10.40 2.36
N PHE A 37 5.07 11.16 2.80
CA PHE A 37 5.23 12.52 3.29
C PHE A 37 4.48 12.70 4.60
N ASP A 38 4.97 13.60 5.44
CA ASP A 38 4.31 14.02 6.67
C ASP A 38 4.64 15.49 6.96
N GLY A 39 3.88 16.11 7.85
CA GLY A 39 4.27 17.38 8.43
C GLY A 39 5.51 17.20 9.33
N ARG A 40 6.22 18.31 9.55
CA ARG A 40 7.48 18.30 10.32
C ARG A 40 7.31 17.80 11.77
N ASN A 41 6.11 17.91 12.33
CA ASN A 41 5.79 17.43 13.68
C ASN A 41 5.03 16.10 13.68
N LYS A 42 5.06 15.35 12.56
CA LYS A 42 4.37 14.06 12.39
C LYS A 42 2.84 14.19 12.53
N GLU A 43 2.29 15.28 12.04
CA GLU A 43 0.87 15.61 12.11
C GLU A 43 -0.01 14.49 11.52
N LEU A 44 0.37 13.89 10.40
CA LEU A 44 -0.38 12.78 9.79
C LEU A 44 -0.20 11.49 10.58
N THR A 45 1.05 11.09 10.85
CA THR A 45 1.31 9.82 11.54
C THR A 45 0.66 9.79 12.93
N SER A 46 0.68 10.92 13.66
CA SER A 46 0.05 11.04 14.99
C SER A 46 -1.47 10.94 14.94
N ASN A 47 -2.09 11.18 13.79
CA ASN A 47 -3.51 11.06 13.54
C ASN A 47 -3.89 9.81 12.72
N LEU A 48 -2.98 8.82 12.65
CA LEU A 48 -3.17 7.58 11.89
C LEU A 48 -3.51 7.83 10.41
N ALA A 49 -2.88 8.85 9.83
CA ALA A 49 -3.00 9.20 8.42
C ALA A 49 -1.65 9.04 7.70
N VAL A 50 -1.72 8.73 6.40
CA VAL A 50 -0.57 8.46 5.56
C VAL A 50 -0.77 9.15 4.22
N LEU A 51 0.07 10.14 3.93
CA LEU A 51 0.15 10.76 2.61
C LEU A 51 1.23 10.06 1.79
N ARG A 52 0.85 9.58 0.60
CA ARG A 52 1.73 8.83 -0.29
C ARG A 52 1.59 9.31 -1.72
N ILE A 53 2.75 9.49 -2.36
CA ILE A 53 2.87 9.54 -3.81
C ILE A 53 3.35 8.17 -4.28
N ARG A 54 2.59 7.53 -5.17
CA ARG A 54 2.95 6.27 -5.79
C ARG A 54 3.24 6.48 -7.27
N PHE A 55 4.41 6.03 -7.71
CA PHE A 55 4.77 5.98 -9.12
C PHE A 55 4.57 4.57 -9.66
N TYR A 56 4.00 4.45 -10.86
CA TYR A 56 3.87 3.20 -11.59
C TYR A 56 4.71 3.26 -12.86
N ASN A 57 5.61 2.29 -13.04
CA ASN A 57 6.45 2.15 -14.24
C ASN A 57 7.16 3.47 -14.67
N LEU A 58 7.46 4.34 -13.70
CA LEU A 58 8.05 5.68 -13.86
C LEU A 58 7.20 6.75 -14.59
N GLU A 59 6.05 6.40 -15.16
CA GLU A 59 5.27 7.30 -16.02
C GLU A 59 4.00 7.83 -15.34
N GLN A 60 3.31 6.98 -14.58
CA GLN A 60 2.07 7.35 -13.91
C GLN A 60 2.32 7.62 -12.44
N CYS A 61 1.58 8.56 -11.89
CA CYS A 61 1.73 9.01 -10.51
C CYS A 61 0.34 9.19 -9.89
N VAL A 62 0.17 8.67 -8.68
CA VAL A 62 -1.06 8.76 -7.90
C VAL A 62 -0.72 9.34 -6.54
N LEU A 63 -1.47 10.37 -6.15
CA LEU A 63 -1.43 10.91 -4.80
C LEU A 63 -2.55 10.26 -3.99
N SER A 64 -2.25 9.83 -2.78
CA SER A 64 -3.19 9.12 -1.92
C SER A 64 -3.07 9.58 -0.47
N LEU A 65 -4.21 9.75 0.19
CA LEU A 65 -4.32 9.90 1.63
C LEU A 65 -5.13 8.72 2.18
N LYS A 66 -4.47 7.87 2.97
CA LYS A 66 -5.10 6.79 3.73
C LYS A 66 -5.20 7.21 5.19
N ALA A 67 -6.35 7.01 5.84
CA ALA A 67 -6.57 7.43 7.23
C ALA A 67 -7.37 6.41 8.04
N LYS A 68 -7.11 6.40 9.35
CA LYS A 68 -7.79 5.56 10.36
C LYS A 68 -7.82 4.07 9.98
N PRO A 69 -6.67 3.46 9.64
CA PRO A 69 -6.63 2.05 9.29
C PRO A 69 -7.02 1.20 10.51
N VAL A 70 -7.86 0.19 10.27
CA VAL A 70 -8.17 -0.88 11.22
C VAL A 70 -7.87 -2.19 10.52
N ILE A 71 -6.94 -2.97 11.07
CA ILE A 71 -6.61 -4.30 10.57
C ILE A 71 -6.93 -5.31 11.65
N SER A 72 -7.75 -6.30 11.33
CA SER A 72 -8.14 -7.36 12.26
C SER A 72 -8.48 -8.62 11.48
N ALA A 73 -7.95 -9.77 11.92
CA ALA A 73 -8.23 -11.09 11.35
C ALA A 73 -8.09 -11.13 9.80
N GLY A 74 -7.00 -10.51 9.30
CA GLY A 74 -6.66 -10.48 7.87
C GLY A 74 -7.52 -9.52 7.04
N ILE A 75 -8.39 -8.70 7.65
CA ILE A 75 -9.21 -7.72 6.94
C ILE A 75 -8.78 -6.32 7.38
N SER A 76 -8.42 -5.50 6.41
CA SER A 76 -8.04 -4.10 6.56
C SER A 76 -9.17 -3.21 6.06
N ARG A 77 -9.48 -2.18 6.85
CA ARG A 77 -10.50 -1.17 6.56
C ARG A 77 -9.89 0.19 6.76
N MET A 78 -10.06 1.09 5.79
CA MET A 78 -9.55 2.45 5.91
C MET A 78 -10.37 3.47 5.11
N GLU A 79 -10.25 4.73 5.50
CA GLU A 79 -10.60 5.82 4.61
C GLU A 79 -9.47 5.99 3.60
N GLU A 80 -9.79 5.98 2.30
CA GLU A 80 -8.83 6.28 1.25
C GLU A 80 -9.41 7.33 0.31
N HIS A 81 -8.57 8.28 -0.06
CA HIS A 81 -8.83 9.19 -1.16
C HIS A 81 -7.58 9.22 -2.05
N GLU A 82 -7.74 8.80 -3.30
CA GLU A 82 -6.70 8.87 -4.32
C GLU A 82 -7.10 9.82 -5.45
N GLU A 83 -6.12 10.49 -6.04
CA GLU A 83 -6.28 11.27 -7.27
C GLU A 83 -5.04 11.13 -8.17
N PRO A 84 -5.20 11.23 -9.50
CA PRO A 84 -4.06 11.34 -10.40
C PRO A 84 -3.18 12.53 -10.02
N PHE A 85 -1.86 12.34 -10.11
CA PHE A 85 -0.89 13.40 -9.81
C PHE A 85 0.12 13.54 -10.94
N ASP A 86 0.65 14.75 -11.13
CA ASP A 86 1.67 14.96 -12.14
C ASP A 86 2.99 14.27 -11.72
N ALA A 87 3.54 13.42 -12.59
CA ALA A 87 4.72 12.62 -12.26
C ALA A 87 5.97 13.49 -12.09
N ALA A 88 6.16 14.51 -12.93
CA ALA A 88 7.32 15.40 -12.84
C ALA A 88 7.28 16.23 -11.55
N LEU A 89 6.12 16.77 -11.20
CA LEU A 89 5.87 17.45 -9.94
C LEU A 89 6.05 16.51 -8.75
N GLY A 90 5.53 15.29 -8.84
CA GLY A 90 5.75 14.24 -7.83
C GLY A 90 7.23 14.05 -7.54
N ARG A 91 8.07 13.91 -8.59
CA ARG A 91 9.53 13.81 -8.43
C ARG A 91 10.14 15.07 -7.83
N ALA A 92 9.71 16.25 -8.26
CA ALA A 92 10.17 17.51 -7.68
C ALA A 92 9.82 17.61 -6.19
N CYS A 93 8.65 17.11 -5.77
CA CYS A 93 8.24 17.07 -4.36
C CYS A 93 9.11 16.15 -3.51
N ILE A 94 9.73 15.11 -4.07
CA ILE A 94 10.67 14.27 -3.31
C ILE A 94 11.91 15.08 -2.91
N ALA A 95 12.45 15.86 -3.85
CA ALA A 95 13.61 16.72 -3.61
C ALA A 95 13.26 17.96 -2.78
N GLU A 96 12.06 18.51 -3.00
CA GLU A 96 11.58 19.76 -2.42
C GLU A 96 10.13 19.59 -1.89
N PRO A 97 9.95 18.97 -0.71
CA PRO A 97 8.62 18.59 -0.21
C PRO A 97 7.64 19.75 -0.01
N TRP A 98 8.14 20.97 0.17
CA TRP A 98 7.33 22.19 0.27
C TRP A 98 6.47 22.42 -0.98
N ARG A 99 6.86 21.90 -2.15
CA ARG A 99 6.09 22.03 -3.40
C ARG A 99 4.70 21.41 -3.32
N LEU A 100 4.49 20.41 -2.45
CA LEU A 100 3.16 19.84 -2.20
C LEU A 100 2.19 20.89 -1.65
N LEU A 101 2.67 21.86 -0.87
CA LEU A 101 1.83 22.90 -0.29
C LEU A 101 1.34 23.90 -1.34
N SER A 102 1.99 23.98 -2.51
CA SER A 102 1.64 24.89 -3.59
C SER A 102 0.63 24.32 -4.58
N VAL A 103 0.15 23.10 -4.38
CA VAL A 103 -0.82 22.45 -5.26
C VAL A 103 -2.24 22.66 -4.74
N ASP A 104 -2.84 23.78 -5.14
CA ASP A 104 -4.19 24.17 -4.69
C ASP A 104 -5.32 23.40 -5.38
N SER A 105 -5.06 22.85 -6.57
CA SER A 105 -6.05 22.05 -7.32
C SER A 105 -6.31 20.67 -6.71
N SER A 106 -5.43 20.21 -5.82
CA SER A 106 -5.50 18.88 -5.23
C SER A 106 -6.49 18.84 -4.07
N THR A 107 -7.48 17.97 -4.18
CA THR A 107 -8.47 17.78 -3.11
C THR A 107 -7.88 16.99 -1.95
N VAL A 108 -6.99 16.04 -2.24
CA VAL A 108 -6.23 15.30 -1.23
C VAL A 108 -5.32 16.23 -0.43
N LEU A 109 -4.54 17.10 -1.07
CA LEU A 109 -3.64 18.02 -0.37
C LEU A 109 -4.40 19.11 0.38
N LYS A 110 -5.54 19.56 -0.15
CA LYS A 110 -6.44 20.44 0.60
C LYS A 110 -6.92 19.77 1.89
N ARG A 111 -7.35 18.50 1.82
CA ARG A 111 -7.75 17.73 3.00
C ARG A 111 -6.62 17.57 4.01
N VAL A 112 -5.40 17.30 3.54
CA VAL A 112 -4.19 17.22 4.38
C VAL A 112 -3.94 18.53 5.14
N ARG A 113 -4.12 19.68 4.50
CA ARG A 113 -3.98 20.99 5.15
C ARG A 113 -5.13 21.26 6.13
N ASP A 114 -6.37 21.13 5.66
CA ASP A 114 -7.56 21.56 6.39
C ASP A 114 -7.90 20.64 7.57
N GLU A 115 -7.73 19.32 7.44
CA GLU A 115 -8.09 18.35 8.49
C GLU A 115 -6.93 18.05 9.46
N TYR A 116 -5.67 18.14 9.01
CA TYR A 116 -4.51 17.71 9.78
C TYR A 116 -3.53 18.84 10.11
N GLY A 117 -3.73 20.05 9.59
CA GLY A 117 -2.86 21.20 9.87
C GLY A 117 -1.46 21.09 9.25
N VAL A 118 -1.26 20.19 8.29
CA VAL A 118 0.04 19.99 7.65
C VAL A 118 0.37 21.19 6.76
N GLY A 119 1.54 21.79 6.98
CA GLY A 119 2.07 22.87 6.15
C GLY A 119 2.54 24.10 6.93
N GLU A 120 1.99 24.36 8.12
CA GLU A 120 2.37 25.50 8.96
C GLU A 120 3.87 25.48 9.34
N ASN A 121 4.37 24.28 9.65
CA ASN A 121 5.78 24.03 10.01
C ASN A 121 6.58 23.36 8.89
N GLY A 122 6.01 23.30 7.69
CA GLY A 122 6.55 22.63 6.52
C GLY A 122 6.22 21.13 6.44
N VAL A 123 6.60 20.54 5.31
CA VAL A 123 6.40 19.13 4.96
C VAL A 123 7.77 18.47 4.79
N VAL A 124 7.86 17.19 5.12
CA VAL A 124 9.06 16.38 4.93
C VAL A 124 8.76 15.14 4.09
N CYS A 125 9.74 14.74 3.28
CA CYS A 125 9.73 13.44 2.62
C CYS A 125 10.32 12.41 3.61
N LEU A 126 9.55 11.36 3.90
CA LEU A 126 9.97 10.28 4.79
C LEU A 126 10.84 9.23 4.08
N GLY A 127 10.96 9.34 2.76
CA GLY A 127 11.48 8.27 1.90
C GLY A 127 10.38 7.27 1.52
N GLY A 128 10.79 6.07 1.13
CA GLY A 128 9.86 5.10 0.59
C GLY A 128 10.45 3.72 0.36
N PHE A 129 9.71 2.90 -0.38
CA PHE A 129 10.09 1.54 -0.74
C PHE A 129 9.52 1.17 -2.11
N ARG A 130 10.08 0.10 -2.70
CA ARG A 130 9.58 -0.47 -3.97
C ARG A 130 8.64 -1.64 -3.71
N ASN A 131 7.68 -1.83 -4.60
CA ASN A 131 6.79 -2.97 -4.58
C ASN A 131 6.58 -3.48 -6.01
N VAL A 132 6.74 -4.78 -6.22
CA VAL A 132 6.35 -5.46 -7.46
C VAL A 132 5.01 -6.12 -7.20
N ARG A 133 3.98 -5.71 -7.94
CA ARG A 133 2.62 -6.24 -7.80
C ARG A 133 2.23 -7.02 -9.04
N ALA A 134 2.00 -8.32 -8.90
CA ALA A 134 1.34 -9.13 -9.91
C ALA A 134 -0.17 -9.12 -9.66
N VAL A 135 -0.96 -8.76 -10.68
CA VAL A 135 -2.42 -8.70 -10.60
C VAL A 135 -3.02 -9.90 -11.32
N HIS A 136 -3.93 -10.59 -10.67
CA HIS A 136 -4.59 -11.78 -11.19
C HIS A 136 -6.12 -11.67 -11.10
N GLU A 137 -6.83 -12.14 -12.11
CA GLU A 137 -8.29 -12.27 -12.11
C GLU A 137 -8.68 -13.74 -11.88
N TRP A 138 -9.01 -14.08 -10.65
CA TRP A 138 -9.26 -15.46 -10.20
C TRP A 138 -10.64 -15.55 -9.53
N GLU A 139 -11.51 -16.43 -10.02
CA GLU A 139 -12.88 -16.62 -9.48
C GLU A 139 -13.68 -15.30 -9.40
N GLY A 140 -13.48 -14.39 -10.37
CA GLY A 140 -14.12 -13.06 -10.39
C GLY A 140 -13.52 -12.07 -9.38
N LEU A 141 -12.47 -12.45 -8.64
CA LEU A 141 -11.74 -11.61 -7.72
C LEU A 141 -10.48 -11.04 -8.36
N LYS A 142 -10.16 -9.81 -7.99
CA LYS A 142 -8.89 -9.17 -8.33
C LYS A 142 -7.89 -9.40 -7.20
N LEU A 143 -6.97 -10.32 -7.42
CA LEU A 143 -5.89 -10.62 -6.49
C LEU A 143 -4.65 -9.80 -6.80
N GLU A 144 -4.00 -9.31 -5.77
CA GLU A 144 -2.77 -8.53 -5.87
C GLU A 144 -1.68 -9.24 -5.05
N LEU A 145 -0.77 -9.90 -5.76
CA LEU A 145 0.37 -10.60 -5.17
C LEU A 145 1.57 -9.66 -5.16
N ASP A 146 2.01 -9.31 -3.95
CA ASP A 146 3.01 -8.29 -3.70
C ASP A 146 4.35 -8.88 -3.26
N GLU A 147 5.41 -8.37 -3.86
CA GLU A 147 6.78 -8.43 -3.35
C GLU A 147 7.23 -7.00 -2.98
N THR A 148 7.31 -6.71 -1.68
CA THR A 148 7.70 -5.39 -1.18
C THR A 148 9.16 -5.39 -0.75
N ASN A 149 9.98 -4.57 -1.41
CA ASN A 149 11.41 -4.45 -1.12
C ASN A 149 11.69 -3.19 -0.29
N TYR A 150 12.00 -3.40 0.98
CA TYR A 150 12.54 -2.37 1.87
C TYR A 150 14.06 -2.46 1.92
N ASP A 151 14.73 -1.41 2.44
CA ASP A 151 16.19 -1.42 2.64
C ASP A 151 16.66 -2.49 3.63
N PHE A 152 15.76 -2.97 4.50
CA PHE A 152 16.03 -3.93 5.58
C PHE A 152 15.48 -5.33 5.30
N GLY A 153 14.99 -5.59 4.09
CA GLY A 153 14.53 -6.90 3.64
C GLY A 153 13.27 -6.86 2.78
N THR A 154 12.80 -8.04 2.39
CA THR A 154 11.63 -8.21 1.52
C THR A 154 10.48 -8.86 2.28
N SER A 155 9.26 -8.37 2.07
CA SER A 155 8.03 -9.02 2.53
C SER A 155 7.13 -9.39 1.37
N TYR A 156 6.30 -10.40 1.57
CA TYR A 156 5.40 -10.94 0.56
C TYR A 156 3.98 -10.95 1.09
N GLU A 157 3.02 -10.45 0.31
CA GLU A 157 1.61 -10.37 0.70
C GLU A 157 0.69 -10.72 -0.46
N LEU A 158 -0.46 -11.30 -0.16
CA LEU A 158 -1.59 -11.45 -1.07
C LEU A 158 -2.71 -10.52 -0.57
N GLU A 159 -3.13 -9.61 -1.43
CA GLU A 159 -4.21 -8.66 -1.15
C GLU A 159 -5.41 -8.92 -2.08
N CYS A 160 -6.63 -8.68 -1.58
CA CYS A 160 -7.85 -8.72 -2.37
C CYS A 160 -8.83 -7.67 -1.85
N GLU A 161 -9.08 -6.62 -2.63
CA GLU A 161 -10.16 -5.67 -2.33
C GLU A 161 -11.52 -6.39 -2.46
N SER A 162 -12.44 -6.16 -1.51
CA SER A 162 -13.67 -6.92 -1.46
C SER A 162 -14.83 -6.21 -0.77
N ALA A 163 -16.00 -6.24 -1.42
CA ALA A 163 -17.27 -5.83 -0.81
C ALA A 163 -17.84 -6.88 0.15
N ASP A 164 -17.42 -8.13 0.04
CA ASP A 164 -17.79 -9.23 0.94
C ASP A 164 -16.53 -9.92 1.48
N PRO A 165 -15.80 -9.26 2.39
CA PRO A 165 -14.46 -9.68 2.77
C PRO A 165 -14.44 -10.98 3.56
N GLU A 166 -15.48 -11.33 4.31
CA GLU A 166 -15.48 -12.58 5.09
C GLU A 166 -15.62 -13.81 4.20
N SER A 167 -16.57 -13.78 3.25
CA SER A 167 -16.77 -14.89 2.30
C SER A 167 -15.57 -15.06 1.39
N HIS A 168 -15.04 -13.97 0.82
CA HIS A 168 -13.89 -14.03 -0.06
C HIS A 168 -12.60 -14.38 0.67
N LYS A 169 -12.44 -13.96 1.94
CA LYS A 169 -11.32 -14.40 2.77
C LYS A 169 -11.36 -15.91 2.95
N LYS A 170 -12.51 -16.47 3.34
CA LYS A 170 -12.66 -17.93 3.49
C LYS A 170 -12.31 -18.67 2.19
N LEU A 171 -12.77 -18.17 1.04
CA LEU A 171 -12.45 -18.73 -0.27
C LEU A 171 -10.94 -18.71 -0.55
N LEU A 172 -10.25 -17.61 -0.22
CA LEU A 172 -8.80 -17.51 -0.37
C LEU A 172 -8.07 -18.45 0.60
N GLU A 173 -8.50 -18.54 1.85
CA GLU A 173 -7.90 -19.43 2.85
C GLU A 173 -8.00 -20.91 2.42
N GLU A 174 -9.16 -21.32 1.91
CA GLU A 174 -9.39 -22.67 1.36
C GLU A 174 -8.46 -22.94 0.17
N PHE A 175 -8.40 -22.01 -0.79
CA PHE A 175 -7.52 -22.12 -1.95
C PHE A 175 -6.03 -22.24 -1.56
N LEU A 176 -5.57 -21.42 -0.60
CA LEU A 176 -4.20 -21.47 -0.11
C LEU A 176 -3.92 -22.78 0.62
N GLN A 177 -4.85 -23.25 1.46
CA GLN A 177 -4.71 -24.49 2.22
C GLN A 177 -4.66 -25.72 1.30
N GLU A 178 -5.57 -25.83 0.33
CA GLU A 178 -5.62 -26.94 -0.62
C GLU A 178 -4.34 -27.06 -1.46
N ASN A 179 -3.70 -25.93 -1.74
CA ASN A 179 -2.45 -25.88 -2.49
C ASN A 179 -1.20 -25.93 -1.60
N GLY A 180 -1.35 -26.06 -0.28
CA GLY A 180 -0.25 -26.09 0.68
C GLY A 180 0.59 -24.81 0.63
N ILE A 181 -0.07 -23.65 0.59
CA ILE A 181 0.53 -22.32 0.69
C ILE A 181 0.39 -21.85 2.14
N SER A 182 1.52 -21.73 2.85
CA SER A 182 1.53 -21.16 4.19
C SER A 182 1.27 -19.66 4.13
N TYR A 183 0.43 -19.17 5.04
CA TYR A 183 0.16 -17.75 5.20
C TYR A 183 -0.14 -17.41 6.66
N SER A 184 -0.06 -16.13 7.00
CA SER A 184 -0.60 -15.55 8.24
C SER A 184 -1.42 -14.31 7.92
N TYR A 185 -2.23 -13.82 8.86
CA TYR A 185 -2.93 -12.56 8.65
C TYR A 185 -1.95 -11.40 8.79
N SER A 186 -1.95 -10.46 7.85
CA SER A 186 -1.18 -9.23 8.04
C SER A 186 -1.80 -8.44 9.20
N GLU A 187 -0.99 -8.10 10.21
CA GLU A 187 -1.42 -7.30 11.36
C GLU A 187 -1.07 -5.80 11.21
N VAL A 188 -0.12 -5.51 10.31
CA VAL A 188 0.42 -4.17 10.09
C VAL A 188 0.47 -3.85 8.60
N SER A 189 0.34 -2.56 8.26
CA SER A 189 0.46 -2.12 6.87
C SER A 189 1.92 -2.06 6.41
N LYS A 190 2.15 -2.10 5.09
CA LYS A 190 3.48 -1.88 4.49
C LYS A 190 4.14 -0.57 4.96
N PHE A 191 3.35 0.50 5.16
CA PHE A 191 3.88 1.77 5.70
C PHE A 191 4.32 1.64 7.17
N ALA A 192 3.55 0.92 8.00
CA ALA A 192 3.94 0.66 9.37
C ALA A 192 5.24 -0.19 9.46
N VAL A 193 5.39 -1.19 8.58
CA VAL A 193 6.64 -1.95 8.44
C VAL A 193 7.80 -1.03 8.06
N PHE A 194 7.61 -0.19 7.03
CA PHE A 194 8.61 0.81 6.62
C PHE A 194 9.05 1.73 7.76
N GLN A 195 8.10 2.26 8.54
CA GLN A 195 8.40 3.13 9.69
C GLN A 195 9.16 2.38 10.80
N SER A 196 8.83 1.11 11.05
CA SER A 196 9.48 0.31 12.10
C SER A 196 10.92 -0.08 11.78
N ARG A 197 11.33 -0.01 10.50
CA ARG A 197 12.65 -0.43 10.00
C ARG A 197 13.01 -1.89 10.33
N LYS A 198 12.01 -2.74 10.57
CA LYS A 198 12.16 -4.17 10.88
C LYS A 198 11.08 -4.94 10.13
N LEU A 199 11.42 -6.11 9.58
CA LEU A 199 10.42 -7.02 9.05
C LEU A 199 9.55 -7.56 10.21
N PRO A 200 8.22 -7.69 10.01
CA PRO A 200 7.37 -8.32 11.01
C PRO A 200 7.75 -9.80 11.17
N GLU A 201 7.46 -10.39 12.32
CA GLU A 201 7.63 -11.84 12.53
C GLU A 201 6.50 -12.59 11.82
N PHE A 202 6.82 -13.74 11.21
CA PHE A 202 5.83 -14.58 10.51
C PHE A 202 5.24 -15.59 11.47
#